data_AF-A0A7J4GQV8-F1
#
_entry.id   AF-A0A7J4GQV8-F1
#
_cell.length_a   1.000
_cell.length_b   1.000
_cell.length_c   1.000
_cell.angle_alpha   90.00
_cell.angle_beta   90.00
_cell.angle_gamma   90.00
#
_symmetry.space_group_name_H-M   'P 1'
#
loop_
_entity.id
_entity.type
_entity.pdbx_description
1 polymer ?
#
loop_
_entity_poly.entity_id
_entity_poly.type
_entity_poly.pdbx_seq_one_letter_code
_entity_poly.pdbx_strand_id
1 'polypeptide(L)'
;MMDENIQKEMMIASGALVTFVMFLIIGGISEIADMAISIGAFAVSWFGVSYFIKNYGPGGTSKQDLEKEFQWYAGLLVLFLAMMTLIGKNDPEVELTASVYGLFVFGFTLIWVVRSVAIKYFS
;
A
#
# COMPACT_ATOMS: atom_id res chain seq x y z
N MET A 1 -8.58 26.24 2.13
CA MET A 1 -7.37 25.68 2.78
C MET A 1 -7.54 24.17 2.82
N MET A 2 -6.58 23.41 2.30
CA MET A 2 -6.61 21.94 2.40
C MET A 2 -6.32 21.55 3.84
N ASP A 3 -7.05 20.57 4.37
CA ASP A 3 -6.84 20.06 5.72
C ASP A 3 -5.40 19.55 5.88
N GLU A 4 -4.73 19.93 6.97
CA GLU A 4 -3.35 19.56 7.27
C GLU A 4 -3.15 18.02 7.27
N ASN A 5 -4.17 17.27 7.71
CA ASN A 5 -4.12 15.81 7.73
C ASN A 5 -4.16 15.23 6.31
N ILE A 6 -4.97 15.83 5.42
CA ILE A 6 -5.03 15.42 4.01
C ILE A 6 -3.71 15.72 3.31
N GLN A 7 -3.08 16.86 3.62
CA GLN A 7 -1.75 17.18 3.09
C GLN A 7 -0.69 16.18 3.53
N LYS A 8 -0.66 15.81 4.81
CA LYS A 8 0.30 14.83 5.35
C LYS A 8 0.07 13.43 4.77
N GLU A 9 -1.18 12.97 4.71
CA GLU A 9 -1.53 11.69 4.08
C GLU A 9 -1.03 11.64 2.64
N MET A 10 -1.28 12.70 1.86
CA MET A 10 -0.85 12.79 0.47
C MET A 10 0.69 12.83 0.35
N MET A 11 1.38 13.49 1.26
CA MET A 11 2.85 13.52 1.31
C MET A 11 3.42 12.11 1.58
N ILE A 12 2.84 11.35 2.50
CA ILE A 12 3.24 9.97 2.77
C ILE A 12 2.94 9.08 1.56
N ALA A 13 1.73 9.18 0.99
CA ALA A 13 1.31 8.42 -0.18
C ALA A 13 2.25 8.62 -1.37
N SER A 14 2.54 9.88 -1.68
CA SER A 14 3.41 10.27 -2.79
C SER A 14 4.86 9.85 -2.56
N GLY A 15 5.38 10.03 -1.34
CA GLY A 15 6.71 9.54 -0.97
C GLY A 15 6.82 8.03 -1.16
N ALA A 16 5.85 7.28 -0.65
CA ALA A 16 5.81 5.82 -0.77
C ALA A 16 5.69 5.36 -2.23
N LEU A 17 4.85 6.02 -3.04
CA LEU A 17 4.70 5.71 -4.45
C LEU A 17 6.01 5.96 -5.22
N VAL A 18 6.67 7.09 -4.98
CA VAL A 18 7.96 7.40 -5.61
C VAL A 18 9.01 6.36 -5.22
N THR A 19 9.09 6.00 -3.93
CA THR A 19 10.00 4.94 -3.47
C THR A 19 9.69 3.61 -4.15
N PHE A 20 8.41 3.24 -4.28
CA PHE A 20 8.03 2.00 -4.94
C PHE A 20 8.39 2.01 -6.43
N VAL A 21 8.12 3.10 -7.15
CA VAL A 21 8.49 3.24 -8.57
C VAL A 21 10.01 3.12 -8.74
N MET A 22 10.81 3.71 -7.85
CA MET A 22 12.26 3.56 -7.86
C MET A 22 12.68 2.09 -7.67
N PHE A 23 12.02 1.34 -6.77
CA PHE A 23 12.25 -0.09 -6.62
C PHE A 23 11.93 -0.88 -7.89
N LEU A 24 10.84 -0.55 -8.59
CA LEU A 24 10.50 -1.19 -9.86
C LEU A 24 11.58 -0.97 -10.93
N ILE A 25 12.06 0.27 -11.06
CA ILE A 25 13.12 0.64 -12.01
C ILE A 25 14.42 -0.07 -11.68
N ILE A 26 14.85 -0.06 -10.41
CA ILE A 26 16.09 -0.73 -9.96
C ILE A 26 15.98 -2.25 -10.09
N GLY A 27 14.81 -2.82 -9.81
CA GLY A 27 14.48 -4.22 -10.07
C GLY A 27 14.43 -4.59 -11.56
N GLY A 28 14.56 -3.60 -12.45
CA GLY A 28 14.62 -3.76 -13.89
C GLY A 28 13.27 -4.07 -14.54
N ILE A 29 12.15 -3.71 -13.92
CA ILE A 29 10.83 -3.78 -14.58
C ILE A 29 10.82 -2.67 -15.64
N SER A 30 10.94 -3.06 -16.91
CA SER A 30 11.01 -2.12 -18.03
C SER A 30 9.71 -2.04 -18.84
N GLU A 31 8.81 -3.02 -18.67
CA GLU A 31 7.53 -3.00 -19.36
C GLU A 31 6.56 -2.01 -18.72
N ILE A 32 6.04 -1.10 -19.54
CA ILE A 32 5.11 -0.06 -19.11
C ILE A 32 3.82 -0.69 -18.56
N ALA A 33 3.37 -1.80 -19.14
CA ALA A 33 2.17 -2.50 -18.70
C ALA A 33 2.31 -3.03 -17.26
N ASP A 34 3.42 -3.70 -16.94
CA ASP A 34 3.70 -4.25 -15.62
C ASP A 34 3.88 -3.17 -14.55
N MET A 35 4.54 -2.06 -14.92
CA MET A 35 4.62 -0.88 -14.05
C MET A 35 3.23 -0.29 -13.79
N ALA A 36 2.39 -0.16 -14.82
CA ALA A 36 1.05 0.39 -14.68
C ALA A 36 0.17 -0.48 -13.77
N ILE A 37 0.23 -1.80 -13.90
CA ILE A 37 -0.48 -2.75 -13.03
C ILE A 37 -0.02 -2.59 -11.57
N SER A 38 1.29 -2.54 -11.35
CA SER A 38 1.87 -2.41 -10.01
C SER A 38 1.50 -1.08 -9.35
N ILE A 39 1.55 0.02 -10.10
CA ILE A 39 1.15 1.35 -9.64
C ILE A 39 -0.37 1.41 -9.38
N GLY A 40 -1.18 0.79 -10.25
CA GLY A 40 -2.62 0.69 -10.05
C GLY A 40 -2.98 -0.09 -8.79
N ALA A 41 -2.28 -1.19 -8.52
CA ALA A 41 -2.43 -1.98 -7.31
C ALA A 41 -2.05 -1.20 -6.04
N PHE A 42 -0.95 -0.44 -6.08
CA PHE A 42 -0.59 0.49 -5.01
C PHE A 42 -1.73 1.46 -4.74
N ALA A 43 -2.26 2.11 -5.79
CA ALA A 43 -3.30 3.12 -5.64
C ALA A 43 -4.58 2.52 -5.03
N VAL A 44 -5.05 1.39 -5.55
CA VAL A 44 -6.27 0.70 -5.04
C VAL A 44 -6.10 0.30 -3.57
N SER A 45 -4.98 -0.34 -3.24
CA SER A 45 -4.68 -0.72 -1.85
C SER A 45 -4.62 0.52 -0.96
N TRP A 46 -3.92 1.58 -1.40
CA TRP A 46 -3.82 2.84 -0.66
C TRP A 46 -5.20 3.42 -0.37
N PHE A 47 -6.03 3.64 -1.39
CA PHE A 47 -7.35 4.23 -1.19
C PHE A 47 -8.24 3.37 -0.29
N GLY A 48 -8.22 2.06 -0.47
CA GLY A 48 -8.98 1.12 0.36
C GLY A 48 -8.57 1.22 1.82
N VAL A 49 -7.30 0.96 2.14
CA VAL A 49 -6.83 0.94 3.52
C VAL A 49 -6.87 2.32 4.17
N SER A 50 -6.51 3.39 3.45
CA SER A 50 -6.54 4.76 3.99
C SER A 50 -7.93 5.16 4.50
N TYR A 51 -8.99 4.75 3.80
CA TYR A 51 -10.36 4.95 4.28
C TYR A 51 -10.61 4.24 5.62
N PHE A 52 -10.16 2.99 5.76
CA PHE A 52 -10.36 2.22 6.98
C PHE A 52 -9.49 2.69 8.15
N ILE A 53 -8.23 3.07 7.90
CA ILE A 53 -7.37 3.67 8.94
C ILE A 53 -7.99 4.96 9.48
N LYS A 54 -8.54 5.83 8.61
CA LYS A 54 -9.19 7.08 9.04
C LYS A 54 -10.45 6.86 9.87
N ASN A 55 -11.26 5.87 9.51
CA ASN A 55 -12.59 5.68 10.12
C ASN A 55 -12.60 4.67 11.29
N TYR A 56 -11.63 3.76 11.30
CA TYR A 56 -11.58 2.62 12.23
C TYR A 56 -10.19 2.38 12.83
N GLY A 57 -9.12 2.97 12.30
CA GLY A 57 -7.82 2.91 12.96
C GLY A 57 -7.83 3.62 14.33
N PRO A 58 -6.67 3.74 15.00
CA PRO A 58 -6.53 4.44 16.28
C PRO A 58 -6.86 5.95 16.21
N GLY A 59 -7.35 6.46 15.08
CA GLY A 59 -7.73 7.85 14.81
C GLY A 59 -8.88 8.44 15.64
N GLY A 60 -9.29 7.80 16.73
CA GLY A 60 -10.00 8.46 17.84
C GLY A 60 -9.05 9.15 18.83
N THR A 61 -7.75 8.81 18.80
CA THR A 61 -6.73 9.27 19.75
C THR A 61 -5.50 9.79 18.99
N SER A 62 -5.28 11.11 19.06
CA SER A 62 -4.10 11.86 18.58
C SER A 62 -3.76 11.82 17.06
N LYS A 63 -3.45 13.01 16.50
CA LYS A 63 -2.99 13.16 15.10
C LYS A 63 -1.67 12.42 14.82
N GLN A 64 -0.84 12.26 15.85
CA GLN A 64 0.48 11.64 15.73
C GLN A 64 0.39 10.12 15.53
N ASP A 65 -0.57 9.48 16.20
CA ASP A 65 -0.78 8.03 16.08
C ASP A 65 -1.34 7.66 14.70
N LEU A 66 -2.23 8.50 14.17
CA LEU A 66 -2.74 8.36 12.80
C LEU A 66 -1.61 8.51 11.75
N GLU A 67 -0.75 9.51 11.89
CA GLU A 67 0.39 9.71 10.98
C GLU A 67 1.35 8.50 11.01
N LYS A 68 1.64 7.98 12.22
CA LYS A 68 2.50 6.81 12.40
C LYS A 68 1.91 5.55 11.79
N GLU A 69 0.59 5.34 11.90
CA GLU A 69 -0.10 4.24 11.23
C GLU A 69 -0.02 4.35 9.71
N PHE A 70 -0.19 5.54 9.13
CA PHE A 70 0.02 5.75 7.70
C PHE A 70 1.45 5.47 7.25
N GLN A 71 2.45 5.86 8.04
CA GLN A 71 3.86 5.54 7.76
C GLN A 71 4.13 4.03 7.81
N TRP A 72 3.59 3.33 8.81
CA TRP A 72 3.69 1.88 8.91
C TRP A 72 3.04 1.17 7.73
N TYR A 73 1.83 1.59 7.39
CA TYR A 73 1.11 1.06 6.23
C TYR A 73 1.88 1.31 4.94
N ALA A 74 2.36 2.54 4.72
CA ALA A 74 3.16 2.90 3.56
C ALA A 74 4.40 2.01 3.41
N GLY A 75 5.18 1.85 4.48
CA GLY A 75 6.38 1.02 4.46
C GLY A 75 6.08 -0.44 4.15
N LEU A 76 5.04 -1.00 4.77
CA LEU A 76 4.64 -2.39 4.55
C LEU A 76 4.04 -2.61 3.16
N LEU A 77 3.28 -1.66 2.63
CA LEU A 77 2.73 -1.72 1.28
C LEU A 77 3.85 -1.71 0.23
N VAL A 78 4.81 -0.78 0.35
CA VAL A 78 5.95 -0.70 -0.58
C VAL A 78 6.77 -1.98 -0.52
N LEU A 79 7.08 -2.48 0.69
CA LEU A 79 7.83 -3.71 0.86
C LEU A 79 7.10 -4.91 0.25
N PHE A 80 5.80 -5.05 0.53
CA PHE A 80 4.98 -6.14 0.00
C PHE A 80 4.95 -6.12 -1.52
N LEU A 81 4.59 -4.99 -2.13
CA LEU A 81 4.51 -4.88 -3.59
C LEU A 81 5.88 -5.08 -4.25
N ALA A 82 6.96 -4.55 -3.67
CA ALA A 82 8.31 -4.77 -4.19
C ALA A 82 8.69 -6.25 -4.16
N MET A 83 8.41 -6.98 -3.08
CA MET A 83 8.64 -8.42 -3.01
C MET A 83 7.82 -9.17 -4.06
N MET A 84 6.51 -8.88 -4.16
CA MET A 84 5.64 -9.54 -5.15
C MET A 84 6.18 -9.34 -6.57
N THR A 85 6.52 -8.10 -6.93
CA THR A 85 7.03 -7.79 -8.26
C THR A 85 8.41 -8.41 -8.52
N LEU A 86 9.29 -8.49 -7.52
CA LEU A 86 10.60 -9.15 -7.66
C LEU A 86 10.45 -10.67 -7.80
N ILE A 87 9.54 -11.30 -7.07
CA ILE A 87 9.26 -12.74 -7.18
C ILE A 87 8.73 -13.04 -8.59
N GLY A 88 7.69 -12.32 -9.03
CA GLY A 88 7.09 -12.55 -10.34
C GLY A 88 8.04 -12.32 -11.52
N LYS A 89 9.07 -11.49 -11.34
CA LYS A 89 10.10 -11.29 -12.36
C LYS A 89 11.20 -12.36 -12.35
N ASN A 90 11.68 -12.75 -11.16
CA ASN A 90 12.92 -13.53 -11.05
C ASN A 90 12.68 -15.04 -10.92
N ASP A 91 11.45 -15.46 -10.61
CA ASP A 91 11.10 -16.87 -10.47
C ASP A 91 10.32 -17.35 -11.70
N PRO A 92 10.95 -18.12 -12.61
CA PRO A 92 10.29 -18.61 -13.82
C PRO A 92 9.25 -19.69 -13.56
N GLU A 93 9.21 -20.27 -12.34
CA GLU A 93 8.20 -21.25 -11.95
C GLU A 93 6.94 -20.57 -11.36
N VAL A 94 7.07 -19.32 -10.92
CA VAL A 94 5.96 -18.52 -10.39
C VAL A 94 5.44 -17.59 -11.47
N GLU A 95 4.46 -18.09 -12.24
CA GLU A 95 3.74 -17.25 -13.19
C GLU A 95 2.79 -16.28 -12.46
N LEU A 96 3.32 -15.10 -12.11
CA LEU A 96 2.60 -14.07 -11.39
C LEU A 96 1.68 -13.28 -12.32
N THR A 97 0.67 -13.96 -12.87
CA THR A 97 -0.36 -13.35 -13.71
C THR A 97 -1.04 -12.19 -12.98
N ALA A 98 -1.61 -11.25 -13.73
CA ALA A 98 -2.29 -10.08 -13.16
C ALA A 98 -3.39 -10.46 -12.15
N SER A 99 -4.07 -11.60 -12.33
CA SER A 99 -5.08 -12.11 -11.40
C SER A 99 -4.46 -12.62 -10.09
N VAL A 100 -3.34 -13.36 -10.16
CA VAL A 100 -2.61 -13.84 -8.99
C VAL A 100 -2.03 -12.65 -8.21
N TYR A 101 -1.38 -11.70 -8.89
CA TYR A 101 -0.90 -10.46 -8.29
C TYR A 101 -2.04 -9.69 -7.60
N GLY A 102 -3.16 -9.52 -8.30
CA GLY A 102 -4.36 -8.85 -7.77
C GLY A 102 -4.92 -9.55 -6.53
N LEU A 103 -4.94 -10.88 -6.50
CA LEU A 103 -5.40 -11.66 -5.34
C LEU A 103 -4.51 -11.42 -4.11
N PHE A 104 -3.19 -11.39 -4.29
CA PHE A 104 -2.25 -11.12 -3.21
C PHE A 104 -2.40 -9.70 -2.66
N VAL A 105 -2.51 -8.70 -3.53
CA VAL A 105 -2.75 -7.31 -3.13
C VAL A 105 -4.10 -7.16 -2.42
N PHE A 106 -5.13 -7.83 -2.92
CA PHE A 106 -6.44 -7.86 -2.28
C PHE A 106 -6.39 -8.49 -0.90
N GLY A 107 -5.72 -9.64 -0.74
CA GLY A 107 -5.52 -10.29 0.56
C GLY A 107 -4.77 -9.39 1.55
N PHE A 108 -3.68 -8.77 1.10
CA PHE A 108 -2.94 -7.78 1.90
C PHE A 108 -3.83 -6.60 2.33
N THR A 109 -4.61 -6.06 1.39
CA THR A 109 -5.57 -4.97 1.64
C THR A 109 -6.60 -5.39 2.69
N LEU A 110 -7.19 -6.57 2.55
CA LEU A 110 -8.19 -7.10 3.49
C LEU A 110 -7.63 -7.29 4.89
N ILE A 111 -6.40 -7.79 5.03
CA ILE A 111 -5.74 -7.94 6.35
C ILE A 111 -5.66 -6.60 7.06
N TRP A 112 -5.26 -5.54 6.33
CA TRP A 112 -5.20 -4.18 6.87
C TRP A 112 -6.57 -3.64 7.24
N VAL A 113 -7.58 -3.86 6.39
CA VAL A 113 -8.97 -3.47 6.66
C VAL A 113 -9.48 -4.14 7.92
N VAL A 114 -9.34 -5.46 8.04
CA VAL A 114 -9.77 -6.23 9.23
C VAL A 114 -9.01 -5.76 10.47
N ARG A 115 -7.70 -5.52 10.37
CA ARG A 115 -6.90 -4.97 11.47
C ARG A 115 -7.43 -3.61 11.93
N SER A 116 -7.70 -2.69 11.00
CA SER A 116 -8.26 -1.37 11.33
C SER A 116 -9.60 -1.52 12.05
N VAL A 117 -10.51 -2.37 11.54
CA VAL A 117 -11.80 -2.61 12.20
C VAL A 117 -11.64 -3.24 13.58
N ALA A 118 -10.73 -4.20 13.74
CA ALA A 118 -10.44 -4.85 15.01
C ALA A 118 -9.90 -3.87 16.06
N ILE A 119 -9.01 -2.95 15.66
CA ILE A 119 -8.51 -1.90 16.57
C ILE A 119 -9.69 -1.09 17.13
N LYS A 120 -10.63 -0.62 16.30
CA LYS A 120 -11.80 0.10 16.81
C LYS A 120 -12.65 -0.73 17.77
N TYR A 121 -12.84 -2.01 17.48
CA TYR A 121 -13.73 -2.87 18.26
C TYR A 121 -13.14 -3.29 19.61
N PHE A 122 -11.82 -3.44 19.70
CA PHE A 122 -11.12 -3.91 20.89
C PHE A 122 -10.32 -2.84 21.64
N SER A 123 -10.36 -1.58 21.18
CA SER A 123 -9.72 -0.43 21.84
C SER A 123 -10.58 0.21 22.93
#